data_AF-A0A6L3X2W3-F1
#
_entry.id   AF-A0A6L3X2W3-F1
#
_cell.length_a   1.000
_cell.length_b   1.000
_cell.length_c   1.000
_cell.angle_alpha   90.00
_cell.angle_beta   90.00
_cell.angle_gamma   90.00
#
_symmetry.space_group_name_H-M   'P 1'
#
loop_
_entity.id
_entity.type
_entity.pdbx_description
1 polymer ?
#
loop_
_entity_poly.entity_id
_entity_poly.type
_entity_poly.pdbx_seq_one_letter_code
_entity_poly.pdbx_strand_id
1 'polypeptide(L)' 'MNVVILDTGCANLNSVQSAIMRHGYEPVVSRDPDVVLRADKLFLPGVGTAQAAMDQIHERELVDLI' A
#
# COMPACT_ATOMS: atom_id res chain seq x y z
N MET A 1 12.90 6.73 8.31
CA MET A 1 12.55 5.58 7.46
C MET A 1 11.27 5.94 6.74
N ASN A 2 11.31 5.96 5.41
CA ASN A 2 10.18 6.24 4.54
C ASN A 2 9.33 4.98 4.38
N VAL A 3 8.14 4.98 4.98
CA VAL A 3 7.19 3.87 4.89
C VAL A 3 6.07 4.30 3.95
N VAL A 4 5.80 3.51 2.92
CA VAL A 4 4.71 3.76 1.98
C VAL A 4 3.65 2.68 2.12
N ILE A 5 2.38 3.07 2.09
CA ILE A 5 1.23 2.18 1.93
C ILE A 5 0.78 2.33 0.49
N LEU A 6 0.83 1.24 -0.28
CA LEU A 6 0.31 1.24 -1.65
C LEU A 6 -1.21 1.33 -1.62
N ASP A 7 -1.79 2.33 -2.29
CA ASP A 7 -3.25 2.41 -2.46
C ASP A 7 -3.74 1.40 -3.50
N THR A 8 -3.93 0.17 -3.04
CA THR A 8 -4.51 -0.94 -3.81
C THR A 8 -6.03 -0.84 -3.95
N GLY A 9 -6.69 0.07 -3.24
CA GLY A 9 -8.15 0.21 -3.19
C GLY A 9 -8.91 -0.96 -2.57
N CYS A 10 -8.23 -2.01 -2.12
CA CYS A 10 -8.85 -3.24 -1.61
C CYS A 10 -8.72 -3.38 -0.09
N ALA A 11 -8.44 -2.30 0.65
CA ALA A 11 -8.24 -2.33 2.10
C ALA A 11 -8.66 -1.03 2.78
N ASN A 12 -8.86 -1.10 4.11
CA ASN A 12 -9.07 0.08 4.94
C ASN A 12 -7.72 0.76 5.27
N LEU A 13 -7.33 1.73 4.45
CA LEU A 13 -6.05 2.44 4.57
C LEU A 13 -5.90 3.18 5.90
N ASN A 14 -6.99 3.71 6.46
CA ASN A 14 -6.95 4.41 7.76
C ASN A 14 -6.54 3.47 8.89
N SER A 15 -6.98 2.20 8.86
CA SER A 15 -6.58 1.20 9.85
C SER A 15 -5.09 0.86 9.74
N VAL A 16 -4.59 0.70 8.51
CA VAL A 16 -3.17 0.40 8.25
C VAL A 16 -2.28 1.57 8.67
N GLN A 17 -2.64 2.79 8.27
CA GLN A 17 -1.95 4.01 8.67
C GLN A 17 -1.91 4.15 10.19
N SER A 18 -3.04 3.95 10.87
CA SER A 18 -3.11 3.99 12.33
C SER A 18 -2.21 2.96 13.01
N ALA A 19 -2.15 1.73 12.48
CA ALA A 19 -1.28 0.68 13.02
C ALA A 19 0.19 1.06 12.91
N ILE A 20 0.61 1.59 11.76
CA ILE A 20 2.00 2.01 11.53
C ILE A 20 2.36 3.23 12.39
N MET A 21 1.45 4.21 12.53
CA MET A 21 1.64 5.36 13.41
C MET A 21 1.81 4.99 14.88
N ARG A 22 1.12 3.95 15.36
CA ARG A 22 1.30 3.42 16.72
C ARG A 22 2.70 2.85 16.98
N HIS A 23 3.42 2.50 15.92
CA HIS A 23 4.82 2.07 15.99
C HIS A 23 5.82 3.21 15.78
N GLY A 24 5.35 4.46 15.71
CA GLY A 24 6.21 5.66 15.64
C GLY A 24 6.66 6.04 14.22
N TYR A 25 6.00 5.53 13.18
CA TYR A 25 6.27 5.90 11.79
C TYR A 25 5.12 6.71 11.20
N GLU A 26 5.43 7.63 10.29
CA GLU A 26 4.43 8.40 9.54
C GLU A 26 4.37 7.88 8.10
N PRO A 27 3.48 6.93 7.78
CA PRO A 27 3.46 6.34 6.46
C PRO A 27 2.76 7.26 5.45
N VAL A 28 3.28 7.28 4.23
CA VAL A 28 2.67 7.95 3.09
C VAL A 28 1.78 6.96 2.34
N VAL A 29 0.53 7.32 2.10
CA VAL A 29 -0.36 6.55 1.22
C VAL A 29 -0.17 7.08 -0.19
N SER A 30 0.22 6.22 -1.14
CA SER A 30 0.40 6.63 -2.53
C SER A 30 0.24 5.48 -3.51
N ARG A 31 -0.06 5.83 -4.76
CA ARG A 31 0.02 4.96 -5.94
C ARG A 31 0.96 5.52 -7.01
N ASP A 32 1.60 6.66 -6.71
CA ASP A 32 2.57 7.28 -7.59
C ASP A 32 3.85 6.41 -7.62
N PRO A 33 4.26 5.91 -8.81
CA PRO A 33 5.46 5.10 -8.94
C PRO A 33 6.71 5.74 -8.32
N ASP A 34 6.88 7.06 -8.47
CA ASP A 34 8.05 7.75 -7.94
C ASP A 34 8.08 7.75 -6.40
N VAL A 35 6.90 7.79 -5.76
CA VAL A 35 6.79 7.74 -4.30
C VAL A 35 7.03 6.31 -3.80
N VAL A 36 6.43 5.32 -4.48
CA VAL A 36 6.48 3.91 -4.10
C VAL A 36 7.89 3.33 -4.26
N LEU A 37 8.55 3.61 -5.39
CA LEU A 37 9.91 3.11 -5.67
C LEU A 37 10.98 3.72 -4.75
N ARG A 38 10.71 4.87 -4.12
CA ARG A 38 11.60 5.53 -3.16
C ARG A 38 11.34 5.14 -1.70
N ALA A 39 10.43 4.20 -1.45
CA ALA A 39 10.12 3.74 -0.10
C ALA A 39 11.25 2.87 0.47
N ASP A 40 11.59 3.05 1.75
CA ASP A 40 12.46 2.10 2.47
C ASP A 40 11.67 0.80 2.78
N LYS A 41 10.35 0.94 2.95
CA LYS A 41 9.40 -0.15 3.23
C LYS A 41 8.08 0.12 2.53
N LEU A 42 7.56 -0.91 1.87
CA LEU A 42 6.25 -0.87 1.22
C LEU A 42 5.28 -1.80 1.94
N PHE A 43 4.11 -1.27 2.29
CA PHE A 43 2.95 -2.05 2.70
C PHE A 43 2.05 -2.26 1.50
N LEU A 44 1.75 -3.52 1.20
CA LEU A 44 0.76 -3.93 0.20
C LEU A 44 -0.51 -4.39 0.92
N PRO A 45 -1.47 -3.47 1.21
CA PRO A 45 -2.66 -3.83 1.97
C PRO A 45 -3.68 -4.54 1.08
N GLY A 46 -4.42 -5.48 1.66
CA GLY A 46 -5.55 -6.16 1.02
C GLY A 46 -6.48 -6.80 2.02
N VAL A 47 -7.76 -6.89 1.69
CA VAL A 47 -8.77 -7.66 2.44
C VAL A 47 -9.47 -8.67 1.52
N GLY A 48 -9.93 -9.79 2.10
CA GLY A 48 -10.58 -10.86 1.35
C GLY A 48 -9.60 -11.89 0.78
N THR A 49 -9.87 -12.40 -0.42
CA THR A 49 -9.05 -13.43 -1.05
C THR A 49 -7.85 -12.82 -1.76
N ALA A 50 -6.77 -13.60 -1.90
CA ALA A 50 -5.62 -13.19 -2.69
C ALA A 50 -6.01 -12.86 -4.14
N GLN A 51 -6.94 -13.62 -4.72
CA GLN A 51 -7.44 -13.34 -6.07
C GLN A 51 -8.09 -11.96 -6.17
N ALA A 52 -9.02 -11.63 -5.28
CA ALA A 52 -9.70 -10.32 -5.30
C ALA A 52 -8.71 -9.15 -5.10
N ALA A 53 -7.68 -9.35 -4.27
CA ALA A 53 -6.62 -8.36 -4.12
C ALA A 53 -5.80 -8.21 -5.42
N MET A 54 -5.42 -9.32 -6.06
CA MET A 54 -4.70 -9.30 -7.33
C MET A 54 -5.51 -8.68 -8.46
N ASP A 55 -6.82 -8.93 -8.54
CA ASP A 55 -7.70 -8.33 -9.55
C ASP A 55 -7.68 -6.80 -9.43
N GLN A 56 -7.76 -6.27 -8.20
CA GLN A 56 -7.67 -4.82 -7.94
C GLN A 56 -6.28 -4.24 -8.27
N ILE A 57 -5.21 -5.00 -8.04
CA ILE A 57 -3.84 -4.60 -8.41
C ILE A 57 -3.70 -4.52 -9.94
N HIS A 58 -4.25 -5.50 -10.67
CA HIS A 58 -4.27 -5.48 -12.14
C HIS A 58 -5.11 -4.32 -12.68
N GLU A 59 -6.33 -4.11 -12.17
CA GLU A 59 -7.21 -3.01 -12.59
C GLU A 59 -6.59 -1.62 -12.42
N ARG A 60 -5.64 -1.49 -11.49
CA ARG A 60 -4.95 -0.24 -11.17
C ARG A 60 -3.56 -0.13 -11.78
N GLU A 61 -3.18 -1.11 -12.62
CA GLU A 61 -1.87 -1.15 -13.30
C GLU A 61 -0.69 -1.11 -12.31
N LEU A 62 -0.86 -1.74 -11.14
CA LEU A 62 0.14 -1.71 -10.07
C LEU A 62 1.08 -2.92 -10.08
N VAL A 63 0.88 -3.90 -10.97
CA VAL A 63 1.65 -5.16 -10.99
C VAL A 63 3.14 -4.91 -11.22
N ASP A 64 3.49 -4.03 -12.16
CA ASP A 64 4.89 -3.75 -12.49
C ASP A 64 5.60 -2.90 -11.41
N LEU A 65 4.84 -2.42 -10.42
CA LEU A 65 5.34 -1.55 -9.35
C LEU A 65 5.71 -2.32 -8.07
N ILE A 66 5.29 -3.58 -7.93
CA ILE A 66 5.47 -4.44 -6.75
C ILE A 66 6.44 -5.58 -7.02
#